data_AF-A0A3B3UHP0-F1
#
_entry.id   AF-A0A3B3UHP0-F1
#
_cell.length_a   1.000
_cell.length_b   1.000
_cell.length_c   1.000
_cell.angle_alpha   90.00
_cell.angle_beta   90.00
_cell.angle_gamma   90.00
#
_symmetry.space_group_name_H-M   'P 1'
#
loop_
_entity.id
_entity.type
_entity.pdbx_description
1 polymer ?
#
loop_
_entity_poly.entity_id
_entity_poly.type
_entity_poly.pdbx_seq_one_letter_code
_entity_poly.pdbx_strand_id
1 'polypeptide(L)'
;MEETYLLSYPGVKKKILAGGKGPLPHFPPGTKVIFHFQTLLDNFERTVVDDSRLAGRPAEIFVGKMFKMEIWESLLTSMRVGEVAEFWCDAVHTGLYPIVSKGMRLIAQGKDPLEGQKHMCGMGNLFHYHSTGFPELDEIMRNPQPLIFIMELLQVSYRVLLDDLKIISPTAGSSSHKKLLYASNFDFKEAYIEVDWQMNHHKRGRLLLSHCTPRDA
;
A
#
# COMPACT_ATOMS: atom_id res chain seq x y z
N MET A 1 -24.19 13.27 -12.51
CA MET A 1 -22.74 13.02 -12.55
C MET A 1 -22.30 13.15 -11.10
N GLU A 2 -22.20 12.01 -10.40
CA GLU A 2 -22.03 11.95 -8.94
C GLU A 2 -20.65 12.45 -8.53
N GLU A 3 -20.59 13.71 -8.08
CA GLU A 3 -19.48 14.23 -7.27
C GLU A 3 -19.56 13.58 -5.89
N THR A 4 -18.96 12.41 -5.69
CA THR A 4 -19.03 11.74 -4.39
C THR A 4 -17.68 11.20 -3.94
N TYR A 5 -17.34 11.58 -2.69
CA TYR A 5 -16.17 11.23 -1.88
C TYR A 5 -14.89 12.02 -2.20
N LEU A 6 -14.98 13.34 -2.05
CA LEU A 6 -13.80 14.18 -1.82
C LEU A 6 -13.08 13.64 -0.58
N LEU A 7 -11.89 13.07 -0.78
CA LEU A 7 -10.85 13.10 0.23
C LEU A 7 -10.80 14.54 0.76
N SER A 8 -11.11 14.75 2.04
CA SER A 8 -11.01 16.08 2.65
C SER A 8 -9.53 16.39 2.92
N TYR A 9 -8.72 16.34 1.88
CA TYR A 9 -7.29 16.59 1.92
C TYR A 9 -7.01 17.82 1.06
N PRO A 10 -6.68 18.97 1.67
CA PRO A 10 -6.43 20.20 0.92
C PRO A 10 -5.40 19.98 -0.19
N GLY A 11 -5.65 20.49 -1.40
CA GLY A 11 -4.73 20.32 -2.54
C GLY A 11 -4.77 18.93 -3.19
N VAL A 12 -5.80 18.11 -2.91
CA VAL A 12 -6.02 16.81 -3.57
C VAL A 12 -7.41 16.76 -4.18
N LYS A 13 -7.49 16.29 -5.43
CA LYS A 13 -8.76 16.04 -6.13
C LYS A 13 -8.83 14.59 -6.56
N LYS A 14 -9.79 13.84 -6.03
CA LYS A 14 -10.05 12.44 -6.38
C LYS A 14 -11.12 12.35 -7.45
N LYS A 15 -10.91 11.49 -8.44
CA LYS A 15 -11.90 11.06 -9.43
C LYS A 15 -11.88 9.54 -9.56
N ILE A 16 -13.00 8.88 -9.31
CA ILE A 16 -13.11 7.43 -9.52
C ILE A 16 -13.27 7.16 -11.02
N LEU A 17 -12.37 6.35 -11.58
CA LEU A 17 -12.41 5.93 -12.99
C LEU A 17 -13.17 4.60 -13.14
N ALA A 18 -13.00 3.69 -12.19
CA ALA A 18 -13.76 2.45 -12.08
C ALA A 18 -14.05 2.17 -10.60
N GLY A 19 -15.32 1.90 -10.27
CA GLY A 19 -15.72 1.60 -8.90
C GLY A 19 -15.16 0.26 -8.41
N GLY A 20 -14.72 0.22 -7.16
CA GLY A 20 -14.32 -1.02 -6.51
C GLY A 20 -15.51 -1.87 -6.05
N LYS A 21 -15.20 -3.04 -5.49
CA LYS A 21 -16.17 -4.02 -4.99
C LYS A 21 -16.27 -3.98 -3.47
N GLY A 22 -17.46 -4.28 -2.96
CA GLY A 22 -17.70 -4.39 -1.52
C GLY A 22 -17.64 -3.06 -0.76
N PRO A 23 -17.61 -3.12 0.58
CA PRO A 23 -17.46 -1.94 1.43
C PRO A 23 -16.03 -1.39 1.41
N LEU A 24 -15.86 -0.16 1.91
CA LEU A 24 -14.54 0.41 2.15
C LEU A 24 -13.81 -0.46 3.21
N PRO A 25 -12.59 -0.97 2.93
CA PRO A 25 -11.83 -1.74 3.91
C PRO A 25 -11.48 -0.89 5.13
N HIS A 26 -11.24 -1.57 6.26
CA HIS A 26 -10.61 -0.93 7.41
C HIS A 26 -9.08 -0.92 7.20
N PHE A 27 -8.39 0.13 7.64
CA PHE A 27 -6.94 0.28 7.44
C PHE A 27 -6.21 0.61 8.74
N PRO A 28 -6.19 -0.31 9.73
CA PRO A 28 -5.41 -0.11 10.95
C PRO A 28 -3.90 -0.12 10.65
N PRO A 29 -3.06 0.50 11.50
CA PRO A 29 -1.61 0.42 11.37
C PRO A 29 -1.12 -1.02 11.22
N GLY A 30 -0.17 -1.25 10.31
CA GLY A 30 0.35 -2.58 9.96
C GLY A 30 -0.41 -3.30 8.83
N THR A 31 -1.52 -2.74 8.35
CA THR A 31 -2.23 -3.25 7.17
C THR A 31 -1.35 -3.17 5.94
N LYS A 32 -1.22 -4.29 5.22
CA LYS A 32 -0.51 -4.35 3.93
C LYS A 32 -1.48 -4.01 2.80
N VAL A 33 -1.11 -3.05 1.97
CA VAL A 33 -1.88 -2.61 0.80
C VAL A 33 -1.07 -2.94 -0.45
N ILE A 34 -1.70 -3.63 -1.41
CA ILE A 34 -1.11 -4.01 -2.70
C ILE A 34 -1.91 -3.32 -3.81
N PHE A 35 -1.22 -2.60 -4.68
CA PHE A 35 -1.85 -1.74 -5.68
C PHE A 35 -0.99 -1.59 -6.92
N HIS A 36 -1.61 -1.26 -8.05
CA HIS A 36 -0.92 -0.66 -9.18
C HIS A 36 -1.03 0.85 -9.11
N PHE A 37 0.00 1.53 -9.62
CA PHE A 37 -0.04 2.97 -9.86
C PHE A 37 0.61 3.32 -11.19
N GLN A 38 0.19 4.46 -11.71
CA GLN A 38 0.83 5.22 -12.77
C GLN A 38 0.91 6.68 -12.32
N THR A 39 2.07 7.30 -12.45
CA THR A 39 2.28 8.72 -12.14
C THR A 39 2.46 9.50 -13.42
N LEU A 40 1.73 10.61 -13.56
CA LEU A 40 1.74 11.48 -14.71
C LEU A 40 2.08 12.91 -14.31
N LEU A 41 2.74 13.64 -15.21
CA LEU A 41 2.82 15.10 -15.13
C LEU A 41 1.45 15.72 -15.39
N ASP A 42 1.17 16.86 -14.75
CA ASP A 42 -0.01 17.69 -15.03
C ASP A 42 0.23 18.62 -16.23
N ASN A 43 0.59 18.01 -17.37
CA ASN A 43 0.74 18.71 -18.65
C ASN A 43 -0.32 18.22 -19.65
N PHE A 44 -0.41 18.89 -20.80
CA PHE A 44 -1.40 18.56 -21.83
C PHE A 44 -1.33 17.10 -22.29
N GLU A 45 -0.11 16.57 -22.40
CA GLU A 45 0.17 15.20 -22.87
C GLU A 45 -0.04 14.13 -21.79
N ARG A 46 -0.19 14.54 -20.53
CA ARG A 46 -0.17 13.67 -19.34
C ARG A 46 1.02 12.70 -19.38
N THR A 47 2.22 13.25 -19.54
CA THR A 47 3.46 12.46 -19.70
C THR A 47 3.64 11.48 -18.54
N VAL A 48 3.84 10.20 -18.86
CA VAL A 48 4.05 9.14 -17.86
C VAL A 48 5.44 9.24 -17.26
N VAL A 49 5.53 9.34 -15.94
CA VAL A 49 6.79 9.36 -15.18
C VAL A 49 7.15 7.97 -14.67
N ASP A 50 6.17 7.25 -14.12
CA ASP A 50 6.35 5.89 -13.63
C ASP A 50 5.08 5.07 -13.84
N ASP A 51 5.25 3.78 -14.11
CA ASP A 51 4.15 2.83 -14.26
C ASP A 51 4.56 1.47 -13.66
N SER A 52 3.88 1.09 -12.58
CA SER A 52 4.11 -0.20 -11.90
C SER A 52 3.82 -1.42 -12.77
N ARG A 53 2.94 -1.31 -13.77
CA ARG A 53 2.61 -2.41 -14.68
C ARG A 53 3.78 -2.66 -15.64
N LEU A 54 4.41 -1.59 -16.13
CA LEU A 54 5.62 -1.68 -16.95
C LEU A 54 6.82 -2.20 -16.15
N ALA A 55 6.87 -1.89 -14.85
CA ALA A 55 7.87 -2.45 -13.93
C ALA A 55 7.64 -3.94 -13.59
N GLY A 56 6.54 -4.55 -14.05
CA GLY A 56 6.27 -5.98 -13.93
C GLY A 56 5.81 -6.47 -12.57
N ARG A 57 5.58 -5.57 -11.59
CA ARG A 57 5.09 -5.95 -10.26
C ARG A 57 4.27 -4.83 -9.60
N PRO A 58 3.20 -5.18 -8.85
CA PRO A 58 2.46 -4.19 -8.08
C PRO A 58 3.32 -3.61 -6.95
N ALA A 59 2.97 -2.40 -6.53
CA ALA A 59 3.56 -1.75 -5.37
C ALA A 59 2.92 -2.27 -4.08
N GLU A 60 3.69 -2.19 -2.99
CA GLU A 60 3.25 -2.60 -1.66
C GLU A 60 3.63 -1.55 -0.63
N ILE A 61 2.67 -1.18 0.23
CA ILE A 61 2.93 -0.34 1.41
C ILE A 61 2.30 -0.93 2.66
N PHE A 62 2.77 -0.49 3.82
CA PHE A 62 2.19 -0.83 5.12
C PHE A 62 1.68 0.44 5.78
N VAL A 63 0.37 0.49 6.07
CA VAL A 63 -0.28 1.63 6.71
C VAL A 63 0.36 1.93 8.07
N GLY A 64 0.58 3.20 8.38
CA GLY A 64 1.11 3.63 9.67
C GLY A 64 2.61 3.39 9.84
N LYS A 65 3.30 2.92 8.79
CA LYS A 65 4.76 3.07 8.71
C LYS A 65 5.02 4.36 7.98
N MET A 66 5.79 5.26 8.59
CA MET A 66 6.22 6.51 7.95
C MET A 66 6.89 6.21 6.60
N PHE A 67 6.11 6.32 5.53
CA PHE A 67 6.60 6.20 4.17
C PHE A 67 7.12 7.58 3.75
N LYS A 68 8.13 7.62 2.88
CA LYS A 68 8.69 8.91 2.39
C LYS A 68 7.68 9.75 1.59
N MET A 69 6.48 9.23 1.33
CA MET A 69 5.40 9.95 0.67
C MET A 69 4.07 9.66 1.39
N GLU A 70 3.81 10.40 2.46
CA GLU A 70 2.67 10.19 3.36
C GLU A 70 1.30 10.33 2.66
N ILE A 71 1.23 11.14 1.61
CA ILE A 71 -0.03 11.36 0.89
C ILE A 71 -0.59 10.07 0.30
N TRP A 72 0.26 9.14 -0.14
CA TRP A 72 -0.19 7.87 -0.76
C TRP A 72 -1.01 7.00 0.20
N GLU A 73 -0.71 7.02 1.50
CA GLU A 73 -1.56 6.32 2.48
C GLU A 73 -2.96 6.91 2.51
N SER A 74 -3.09 8.24 2.51
CA SER A 74 -4.38 8.92 2.47
C SER A 74 -5.15 8.61 1.18
N LEU A 75 -4.46 8.56 0.03
CA LEU A 75 -5.10 8.21 -1.25
C LEU A 75 -5.65 6.77 -1.21
N LEU A 76 -4.82 5.80 -0.82
CA LEU A 76 -5.15 4.37 -0.86
C LEU A 76 -6.20 3.98 0.18
N THR A 77 -6.17 4.58 1.37
CA THR A 77 -7.19 4.32 2.42
C THR A 77 -8.58 4.87 2.08
N SER A 78 -8.68 5.71 1.04
CA SER A 78 -9.97 6.17 0.50
C SER A 78 -10.60 5.21 -0.52
N MET A 79 -9.88 4.15 -0.93
CA MET A 79 -10.26 3.29 -2.05
C MET A 79 -10.87 1.97 -1.60
N ARG A 80 -11.83 1.46 -2.38
CA ARG A 80 -12.33 0.09 -2.28
C ARG A 80 -11.44 -0.88 -3.05
N VAL A 81 -11.46 -2.16 -2.67
CA VAL A 81 -10.72 -3.20 -3.41
C VAL A 81 -11.26 -3.32 -4.83
N GLY A 82 -10.37 -3.31 -5.82
CA GLY A 82 -10.69 -3.27 -7.25
C GLY A 82 -11.03 -1.87 -7.79
N GLU A 83 -11.01 -0.83 -6.97
CA GLU A 83 -11.23 0.55 -7.42
C GLU A 83 -10.04 1.04 -8.24
N VAL A 84 -10.33 1.76 -9.33
CA VAL A 84 -9.35 2.56 -10.08
C VAL A 84 -9.72 4.03 -9.91
N ALA A 85 -8.80 4.85 -9.39
CA ALA A 85 -9.04 6.26 -9.14
C ALA A 85 -7.85 7.12 -9.61
N GLU A 86 -8.17 8.29 -10.15
CA GLU A 86 -7.24 9.36 -10.50
C GLU A 86 -7.20 10.36 -9.34
N PHE A 87 -6.00 10.72 -8.90
CA PHE A 87 -5.75 11.69 -7.85
C PHE A 87 -4.83 12.78 -8.40
N TRP A 88 -5.38 13.97 -8.63
CA TRP A 88 -4.55 15.15 -8.84
C TRP A 88 -4.08 15.66 -7.48
N CYS A 89 -2.77 15.83 -7.32
CA CYS A 89 -2.15 16.30 -6.08
C CYS A 89 -1.28 17.52 -6.36
N ASP A 90 -1.51 18.60 -5.60
CA ASP A 90 -0.74 19.84 -5.65
C ASP A 90 0.75 19.61 -5.32
N ALA A 91 1.61 20.52 -5.78
CA ALA A 91 3.06 20.50 -5.56
C ALA A 91 3.47 20.37 -4.08
N VAL A 92 2.64 20.88 -3.16
CA VAL A 92 2.85 20.74 -1.71
C VAL A 92 2.92 19.28 -1.24
N HIS A 93 2.32 18.35 -1.99
CA HIS A 93 2.28 16.91 -1.66
C HIS A 93 3.27 16.07 -2.46
N THR A 94 3.85 16.61 -3.53
CA THR A 94 4.63 15.85 -4.52
C THR A 94 6.14 16.07 -4.41
N GLY A 95 6.60 16.99 -3.56
CA GLY A 95 8.03 17.33 -3.44
C GLY A 95 8.96 16.15 -3.11
N LEU A 96 8.46 15.12 -2.42
CA LEU A 96 9.23 13.91 -2.11
C LEU A 96 9.11 12.81 -3.18
N TYR A 97 8.24 12.98 -4.18
CA TYR A 97 8.02 11.99 -5.23
C TYR A 97 9.32 11.58 -5.96
N PRO A 98 10.22 12.50 -6.36
CA PRO A 98 11.47 12.11 -7.01
C PRO A 98 12.33 11.14 -6.20
N ILE A 99 12.37 11.32 -4.87
CA ILE A 99 13.15 10.48 -3.96
C ILE A 99 12.50 9.09 -3.84
N VAL A 100 11.17 9.04 -3.75
CA VAL A 100 10.41 7.80 -3.69
C VAL A 100 10.49 7.02 -5.00
N SER A 101 10.30 7.71 -6.13
CA SER A 101 10.42 7.12 -7.48
C SER A 101 11.80 6.52 -7.71
N LYS A 102 12.88 7.24 -7.39
CA LYS A 102 14.25 6.69 -7.43
C LYS A 102 14.36 5.39 -6.65
N GLY A 103 13.86 5.36 -5.41
CA GLY A 103 13.88 4.15 -4.59
C GLY A 103 13.11 2.99 -5.24
N MET A 104 11.90 3.25 -5.76
CA MET A 104 11.08 2.24 -6.45
C MET A 104 11.79 1.66 -7.68
N ARG A 105 12.41 2.53 -8.51
CA ARG A 105 13.18 2.14 -9.69
C ARG A 105 14.39 1.28 -9.33
N LEU A 106 15.12 1.62 -8.28
CA LEU A 106 16.25 0.82 -7.78
C LEU A 106 15.79 -0.56 -7.30
N ILE A 107 14.71 -0.64 -6.52
CA ILE A 107 14.17 -1.94 -6.07
C ILE A 107 13.72 -2.78 -7.28
N ALA A 108 13.13 -2.15 -8.32
CA ALA A 108 12.74 -2.85 -9.54
C ALA A 108 13.95 -3.45 -10.30
N GLN A 109 15.13 -2.84 -10.15
CA GLN A 109 16.41 -3.36 -10.67
C GLN A 109 17.08 -4.37 -9.72
N GLY A 110 16.47 -4.71 -8.58
CA GLY A 110 17.06 -5.58 -7.56
C GLY A 110 18.18 -4.92 -6.75
N LYS A 111 18.27 -3.59 -6.76
CA LYS A 111 19.26 -2.79 -6.04
C LYS A 111 18.72 -2.31 -4.69
N ASP A 112 19.63 -1.86 -3.83
CA ASP A 112 19.26 -1.22 -2.57
C ASP A 112 18.52 0.11 -2.85
N PRO A 113 17.29 0.33 -2.33
CA PRO A 113 16.57 1.61 -2.48
C PRO A 113 17.32 2.82 -1.93
N LEU A 114 18.27 2.60 -1.03
CA LEU A 114 19.12 3.63 -0.43
C LEU A 114 20.47 3.75 -1.15
N GLU A 115 20.66 3.06 -2.28
CA GLU A 115 21.89 3.18 -3.07
C GLU A 115 22.09 4.63 -3.53
N GLY A 116 23.24 5.20 -3.15
CA GLY A 116 23.54 6.62 -3.35
C GLY A 116 22.87 7.58 -2.36
N GLN A 117 22.01 7.12 -1.45
CA GLN A 117 21.50 7.87 -0.29
C GLN A 117 22.42 7.63 0.91
N LYS A 118 23.63 8.19 0.91
CA LYS A 118 24.49 8.17 2.09
C LYS A 118 23.98 9.18 3.12
N HIS A 119 23.70 8.72 4.34
CA HIS A 119 23.41 9.59 5.49
C HIS A 119 24.63 10.46 5.81
N MET A 120 24.43 11.76 6.06
CA MET A 120 25.43 12.67 6.61
C MET A 120 25.11 12.96 8.08
N CYS A 121 25.84 12.36 9.00
CA CYS A 121 26.03 12.91 10.33
C CYS A 121 27.44 13.50 10.35
N GLY A 122 27.56 14.82 10.20
CA GLY A 122 28.85 15.52 10.21
C GLY A 122 28.80 16.91 9.57
N MET A 123 29.33 17.91 10.28
CA MET A 123 29.58 19.25 9.76
C MET A 123 30.60 19.17 8.61
N GLY A 124 30.13 19.21 7.37
CA GLY A 124 30.98 19.12 6.18
C GLY A 124 30.16 19.32 4.92
N ASN A 125 30.17 20.55 4.43
CA ASN A 125 29.45 21.01 3.24
C ASN A 125 29.73 20.15 1.99
N LEU A 126 28.67 19.54 1.44
CA LEU A 126 28.17 19.72 0.08
C LEU A 126 27.44 18.44 -0.34
N PHE A 127 26.12 18.49 -0.35
CA PHE A 127 25.30 17.43 -0.90
C PHE A 127 25.63 17.23 -2.38
N HIS A 128 26.06 16.03 -2.77
CA HIS A 128 25.98 15.60 -4.18
C HIS A 128 24.53 15.24 -4.54
N TYR A 129 23.61 16.22 -4.44
CA TYR A 129 22.21 16.12 -4.93
C TYR A 129 22.04 16.82 -6.28
N HIS A 130 23.06 16.89 -7.13
CA HIS A 130 22.87 17.49 -8.45
C HIS A 130 22.02 16.63 -9.39
N SER A 131 21.85 15.34 -9.07
CA SER A 131 21.03 14.42 -9.86
C SER A 131 20.60 13.19 -9.06
N THR A 132 19.37 12.76 -9.28
CA THR A 132 18.80 11.47 -8.90
C THR A 132 19.35 10.32 -9.74
N GLY A 133 19.98 10.62 -10.88
CA GLY A 133 20.34 9.68 -11.95
C GLY A 133 19.26 9.53 -13.02
N PHE A 134 18.14 10.24 -12.88
CA PHE A 134 16.99 10.21 -13.79
C PHE A 134 16.61 11.67 -14.14
N PRO A 135 16.91 12.15 -15.36
CA PRO A 135 16.71 13.55 -15.74
C PRO A 135 15.30 14.09 -15.48
N GLU A 136 14.29 13.26 -15.70
CA GLU A 136 12.89 13.60 -15.47
C GLU A 136 12.56 13.80 -13.99
N LEU A 137 13.18 13.03 -13.09
CA LEU A 137 13.00 13.20 -11.64
C LEU A 137 13.77 14.43 -11.14
N ASP A 138 14.91 14.74 -11.77
CA ASP A 138 15.69 15.95 -11.49
C ASP A 138 14.94 17.22 -11.87
N GLU A 139 14.20 17.16 -12.97
CA GLU A 139 13.34 18.26 -13.40
C GLU A 139 12.19 18.50 -12.42
N ILE A 140 11.50 17.45 -11.98
CA ILE A 140 10.45 17.56 -10.95
C ILE A 140 11.02 18.09 -9.63
N MET A 141 12.24 17.67 -9.26
CA MET A 141 12.91 18.16 -8.04
C MET A 141 13.30 19.64 -8.14
N ARG A 142 13.74 20.10 -9.32
CA ARG A 142 14.13 21.50 -9.56
C ARG A 142 12.91 22.41 -9.68
N ASN A 143 11.84 21.93 -10.27
CA ASN A 143 10.59 22.66 -10.47
C ASN A 143 9.42 21.85 -9.86
N PRO A 144 9.19 21.98 -8.54
CA PRO A 144 8.08 21.33 -7.86
C PRO A 144 6.75 21.69 -8.54
N GLN A 145 5.96 20.66 -8.86
CA GLN A 145 4.75 20.79 -9.66
C GLN A 145 3.70 19.77 -9.21
N PRO A 146 2.42 20.00 -9.51
CA PRO A 146 1.38 19.00 -9.30
C PRO A 146 1.65 17.72 -10.09
N LEU A 147 1.23 16.59 -9.54
CA LEU A 147 1.30 15.28 -10.20
C LEU A 147 -0.07 14.61 -10.16
N ILE A 148 -0.32 13.77 -11.15
CA ILE A 148 -1.51 12.93 -11.21
C ILE A 148 -1.13 11.49 -10.91
N PHE A 149 -1.75 10.89 -9.91
CA PHE A 149 -1.61 9.47 -9.59
C PHE A 149 -2.86 8.72 -10.02
N ILE A 150 -2.74 7.80 -10.97
CA ILE A 150 -3.77 6.82 -11.26
C ILE A 150 -3.42 5.57 -10.46
N MET A 151 -4.29 5.18 -9.52
CA MET A 151 -4.06 4.02 -8.65
C MET A 151 -5.17 3.00 -8.81
N GLU A 152 -4.80 1.73 -8.72
CA GLU A 152 -5.72 0.59 -8.69
C GLU A 152 -5.44 -0.25 -7.44
N LEU A 153 -6.38 -0.27 -6.51
CA LEU A 153 -6.24 -1.03 -5.27
C LEU A 153 -6.54 -2.50 -5.54
N LEU A 154 -5.54 -3.39 -5.46
CA LEU A 154 -5.71 -4.80 -5.77
C LEU A 154 -6.13 -5.62 -4.56
N GLN A 155 -5.47 -5.41 -3.43
CA GLN A 155 -5.64 -6.25 -2.25
C GLN A 155 -5.28 -5.50 -0.97
N VAL A 156 -6.04 -5.79 0.09
CA VAL A 156 -5.77 -5.37 1.46
C VAL A 156 -5.57 -6.63 2.30
N SER A 157 -4.46 -6.70 3.04
CA SER A 157 -4.12 -7.84 3.89
C SER A 157 -3.80 -7.39 5.31
N TYR A 158 -4.47 -7.99 6.28
CA TYR A 158 -4.28 -7.70 7.69
C TYR A 158 -3.17 -8.60 8.24
N ARG A 159 -2.14 -8.00 8.87
CA ARG A 159 -1.20 -8.78 9.67
C ARG A 159 -1.87 -9.12 10.98
N VAL A 160 -2.26 -10.37 11.14
CA VAL A 160 -2.54 -10.92 12.47
C VAL A 160 -1.18 -11.25 13.09
N LEU A 161 -0.77 -10.51 14.12
CA LEU A 161 0.32 -10.98 14.96
C LEU A 161 -0.18 -12.25 15.65
N LEU A 162 0.56 -13.36 15.51
CA LEU A 162 0.21 -14.65 16.11
C LEU A 162 0.00 -14.53 17.62
N ASP A 163 0.61 -13.53 18.26
CA ASP A 163 0.50 -13.26 19.68
C ASP A 163 -0.90 -12.77 20.11
N ASP A 164 -1.69 -12.21 19.18
CA ASP A 164 -3.06 -11.74 19.44
C ASP A 164 -4.14 -12.84 19.25
N LEU A 165 -3.73 -14.00 18.74
CA LEU A 165 -4.60 -15.16 18.56
C LEU A 165 -4.67 -15.97 19.86
N LYS A 166 -5.79 -15.86 20.57
CA LYS A 166 -6.10 -16.83 21.63
C LYS A 166 -6.56 -18.11 20.96
N ILE A 167 -5.83 -19.21 21.20
CA ILE A 167 -6.27 -20.55 20.81
C ILE A 167 -7.46 -20.91 21.71
N ILE A 168 -8.67 -20.91 21.17
CA ILE A 168 -9.83 -21.50 21.85
C ILE A 168 -9.78 -23.00 21.56
N SER A 169 -9.48 -23.81 22.57
CA SER A 169 -9.53 -25.27 22.42
C SER A 169 -10.98 -25.70 22.13
N PRO A 170 -11.22 -26.53 21.10
CA PRO A 170 -12.55 -27.10 20.91
C PRO A 170 -12.87 -27.97 22.13
N THR A 171 -14.06 -27.76 22.71
CA THR A 171 -14.62 -28.65 23.73
C THR A 171 -14.57 -30.08 23.21
N ALA A 172 -14.01 -30.98 24.04
CA ALA A 172 -13.75 -32.37 23.68
C ALA A 172 -14.99 -33.04 23.08
N GLY A 173 -14.94 -33.37 21.78
CA GLY A 173 -16.05 -34.04 21.09
C GLY A 173 -16.08 -33.91 19.56
N SER A 174 -15.33 -32.98 18.97
CA SER A 174 -15.28 -32.80 17.51
C SER A 174 -14.10 -33.56 16.88
N SER A 175 -14.42 -34.59 16.09
CA SER A 175 -13.48 -35.42 15.30
C SER A 175 -12.92 -34.72 14.05
N SER A 176 -13.09 -33.40 13.90
CA SER A 176 -12.69 -32.67 12.71
C SER A 176 -11.61 -31.66 13.06
N HIS A 177 -10.45 -31.74 12.41
CA HIS A 177 -9.28 -30.88 12.58
C HIS A 177 -9.51 -29.42 12.13
N LYS A 178 -10.52 -28.75 12.67
CA LYS A 178 -10.75 -27.31 12.51
C LYS A 178 -10.58 -26.64 13.87
N LYS A 179 -9.49 -25.87 14.04
CA LYS A 179 -9.32 -24.97 15.19
C LYS A 179 -9.84 -23.59 14.80
N LEU A 180 -10.81 -23.10 15.55
CA LEU A 180 -11.27 -21.71 15.46
C LEU A 180 -10.28 -20.83 16.23
N LEU A 181 -9.66 -19.88 15.54
CA LEU A 181 -8.84 -18.85 16.17
C LEU A 181 -9.66 -17.55 16.24
N TYR A 182 -9.69 -16.93 17.41
CA TYR A 182 -10.38 -15.66 17.63
C TYR A 182 -9.33 -14.54 17.76
N ALA A 183 -9.44 -13.51 16.93
CA ALA A 183 -8.61 -12.31 17.04
C ALA A 183 -9.24 -11.37 18.07
N SER A 184 -8.62 -11.25 19.25
CA SER A 184 -9.25 -10.63 20.42
C SER A 184 -9.32 -9.09 20.42
N ASN A 185 -8.72 -8.42 19.42
CA ASN A 185 -8.54 -6.96 19.42
C ASN A 185 -9.12 -6.23 18.21
N PHE A 186 -10.02 -6.86 17.46
CA PHE A 186 -10.74 -6.19 16.37
C PHE A 186 -12.21 -6.04 16.75
N ASP A 187 -12.75 -4.82 16.64
CA ASP A 187 -14.19 -4.50 16.76
C ASP A 187 -14.98 -5.00 15.53
N PHE A 188 -14.68 -6.21 15.08
CA PHE A 188 -15.54 -7.01 14.23
C PHE A 188 -16.29 -7.94 15.15
N LYS A 189 -17.61 -7.73 15.30
CA LYS A 189 -18.50 -8.78 15.81
C LYS A 189 -18.33 -10.01 14.90
N GLU A 190 -17.49 -10.94 15.37
CA GLU A 190 -17.27 -12.30 14.89
C GLU A 190 -16.74 -12.45 13.44
N ALA A 191 -15.47 -12.12 13.22
CA ALA A 191 -14.72 -12.68 12.09
C ALA A 191 -14.10 -14.03 12.49
N TYR A 192 -14.64 -15.13 11.98
CA TYR A 192 -14.06 -16.46 12.16
C TYR A 192 -13.06 -16.74 11.03
N ILE A 193 -11.82 -17.05 11.38
CA ILE A 193 -10.81 -17.50 10.42
C ILE A 193 -10.79 -19.03 10.47
N GLU A 194 -11.28 -19.69 9.42
CA GLU A 194 -10.99 -21.12 9.22
C GLU A 194 -9.54 -21.25 8.75
N VAL A 195 -8.74 -22.01 9.49
CA VAL A 195 -7.34 -22.30 9.16
C VAL A 195 -7.19 -23.80 8.94
N ASP A 196 -6.81 -24.18 7.72
CA ASP A 196 -6.50 -25.56 7.37
C ASP A 196 -5.06 -25.89 7.80
N TRP A 197 -4.90 -26.94 8.61
CA TRP A 197 -3.59 -27.33 9.13
C TRP A 197 -3.01 -28.48 8.30
N GLN A 198 -2.11 -28.17 7.37
CA GLN A 198 -1.34 -29.19 6.65
C GLN A 198 -0.01 -29.47 7.36
N MET A 199 0.16 -30.69 7.89
CA MET A 199 1.49 -31.19 8.25
C MET A 199 2.27 -31.48 6.96
N ASN A 200 3.36 -30.77 6.71
CA ASN A 200 4.41 -31.30 5.86
C ASN A 200 5.41 -32.10 6.72
N HIS A 201 5.93 -33.20 6.17
CA HIS A 201 6.81 -34.19 6.81
C HIS A 201 8.12 -33.66 7.43
N HIS A 202 8.31 -32.35 7.54
CA HIS A 202 9.45 -31.67 8.15
C HIS A 202 8.98 -30.65 9.22
N LYS A 203 8.18 -31.08 10.20
CA LYS A 203 7.87 -30.40 11.50
C LYS A 203 7.94 -28.85 11.51
N ARG A 204 7.44 -28.19 10.48
CA ARG A 204 7.24 -26.74 10.40
C ARG A 204 5.85 -26.56 9.83
N GLY A 205 4.88 -26.34 10.71
CA GLY A 205 3.52 -26.00 10.31
C GLY A 205 3.54 -24.65 9.61
N ARG A 206 2.93 -24.57 8.42
CA ARG A 206 2.64 -23.30 7.74
C ARG A 206 1.14 -23.07 7.88
N LEU A 207 0.74 -22.02 8.58
CA LEU A 207 -0.65 -21.56 8.59
C LEU A 207 -0.91 -20.90 7.23
N LEU A 208 -1.80 -21.51 6.44
CA LEU A 208 -2.34 -20.91 5.23
C LEU A 208 -3.72 -20.36 5.59
N LEU A 209 -3.88 -19.05 5.50
CA LEU A 209 -5.18 -18.40 5.68
C LEU A 209 -6.08 -18.79 4.49
N SER A 210 -7.10 -19.60 4.74
CA SER A 210 -8.19 -19.80 3.79
C SER A 210 -9.28 -18.76 4.06
N HIS A 211 -9.58 -17.95 3.03
CA HIS A 211 -10.79 -17.15 2.80
C HIS A 211 -11.54 -16.65 4.05
N CYS A 212 -11.46 -15.34 4.30
CA CYS A 212 -12.36 -14.65 5.23
C CYS A 212 -13.73 -14.51 4.55
N THR A 213 -14.72 -15.30 4.95
CA THR A 213 -16.12 -15.08 4.56
C THR A 213 -16.83 -14.28 5.67
N PRO A 214 -17.46 -13.14 5.34
CA PRO A 214 -18.43 -12.54 6.24
C PRO A 214 -19.58 -13.53 6.47
N ARG A 215 -20.03 -13.69 7.71
CA ARG A 215 -21.29 -14.40 7.99
C ARG A 215 -22.43 -13.45 7.63
N ASP A 216 -23.24 -13.83 6.65
CA ASP A 216 -24.52 -13.17 6.37
C ASP A 216 -25.35 -13.14 7.66
N ALA A 217 -25.85 -11.96 7.99
CA ALA A 217 -26.88 -11.74 9.01
C ALA A 217 -28.21 -11.42 8.33
#